data_AF-A0A382VX25-F1
#
_entry.id   AF-A0A382VX25-F1
#
_cell.length_a   1.000
_cell.length_b   1.000
_cell.length_c   1.000
_cell.angle_alpha   90.00
_cell.angle_beta   90.00
_cell.angle_gamma   90.00
#
_symmetry.space_group_name_H-M   'P 1'
#
loop_
_entity.id
_entity.type
_entity.pdbx_description
1 polymer ?
#
loop_
_entity_poly.entity_id
_entity_poly.type
_entity_poly.pdbx_seq_one_letter_code
_entity_poly.pdbx_strand_id
1 'polypeptide(L)'
;MKKKILILPPIFFFLILSIFFYLLIVERNPSEVPSNLLNKNVPIFEAQSLFKNEKFISSQEIKNEIILVNFFATWCKPCRDEHVYIERFSNEK
;
A
#
# COMPACT_ATOMS: atom_id res chain seq x y z
N MET A 1 -46.00 -28.05 10.76
CA MET A 1 -44.56 -28.41 10.73
C MET A 1 -43.87 -28.16 9.37
N LYS A 2 -44.56 -28.24 8.22
CA LYS A 2 -43.96 -28.02 6.88
C LYS A 2 -43.44 -26.58 6.62
N LYS A 3 -44.06 -25.54 7.19
CA LYS A 3 -43.63 -24.14 7.02
C LYS A 3 -42.28 -23.82 7.70
N LYS A 4 -41.96 -24.46 8.83
CA LYS A 4 -40.68 -24.24 9.55
C LYS A 4 -39.48 -24.81 8.79
N ILE A 5 -39.68 -25.91 8.05
CA ILE A 5 -38.64 -26.56 7.24
C ILE A 5 -38.30 -25.72 6.00
N LEU A 6 -39.26 -24.97 5.45
CA LEU A 6 -39.03 -24.11 4.28
C LEU A 6 -38.30 -22.79 4.62
N ILE A 7 -38.44 -22.31 5.86
CA ILE A 7 -37.87 -21.02 6.31
C ILE A 7 -36.45 -21.20 6.89
N LEU A 8 -36.07 -22.42 7.30
CA LEU A 8 -34.77 -22.69 7.91
C LEU A 8 -33.57 -22.50 6.95
N PRO A 9 -33.61 -22.94 5.67
CA PRO A 9 -32.49 -22.75 4.74
C PRO A 9 -32.10 -21.30 4.48
N PRO A 10 -33.03 -20.35 4.18
CA PRO A 10 -32.63 -18.96 3.95
C PRO A 10 -32.08 -18.30 5.22
N ILE A 11 -32.60 -18.61 6.41
CA ILE A 11 -32.06 -18.09 7.68
C ILE A 11 -30.62 -18.55 7.88
N PHE A 12 -30.36 -19.85 7.64
CA PHE A 12 -29.01 -20.40 7.77
C PHE A 12 -28.03 -19.76 6.78
N PHE A 13 -28.48 -19.51 5.54
CA PHE A 13 -27.70 -18.80 4.54
C PHE A 13 -27.36 -17.37 4.97
N PHE A 14 -28.33 -16.61 5.47
CA PHE A 14 -28.10 -15.25 5.98
C PHE A 14 -27.18 -15.23 7.20
N LEU A 15 -27.26 -16.24 8.08
CA LEU A 15 -26.36 -16.39 9.22
C LEU A 15 -24.91 -16.58 8.75
N ILE A 16 -24.68 -17.51 7.81
CA ILE A 16 -23.36 -17.75 7.22
C ILE A 16 -22.84 -16.47 6.56
N LEU A 17 -23.68 -15.78 5.78
CA LEU A 17 -23.30 -14.57 5.07
C LEU A 17 -22.90 -13.45 6.05
N SER A 18 -23.65 -13.29 7.14
CA SER A 18 -23.36 -12.30 8.18
C SER A 18 -22.04 -12.60 8.89
N ILE A 19 -21.79 -13.87 9.24
CA ILE A 19 -20.53 -14.29 9.85
C ILE A 19 -19.36 -14.04 8.88
N PHE A 20 -19.52 -14.39 7.61
CA PHE A 20 -18.49 -14.16 6.59
C PHE A 20 -18.13 -12.69 6.45
N PHE A 21 -19.13 -11.80 6.33
CA PHE A 21 -18.89 -10.35 6.26
C PHE A 21 -18.26 -9.81 7.55
N TYR A 22 -18.69 -10.27 8.72
CA TYR A 22 -18.09 -9.88 9.99
C TYR A 22 -16.59 -10.21 10.02
N LEU A 23 -16.21 -11.43 9.63
CA LEU A 23 -14.81 -11.86 9.55
C LEU A 23 -13.98 -11.05 8.55
N LEU A 24 -14.57 -10.56 7.46
CA LEU A 24 -13.85 -9.74 6.48
C LEU A 24 -13.52 -8.32 6.98
N ILE A 25 -14.22 -7.83 8.01
CA ILE A 25 -14.15 -6.45 8.49
C ILE A 25 -13.30 -6.34 9.77
N VAL A 26 -13.42 -7.29 10.69
CA VAL A 26 -12.90 -7.16 12.07
C VAL A 26 -11.38 -7.01 12.17
N GLU A 27 -10.61 -7.61 11.26
CA GLU A 27 -9.14 -7.63 11.35
C GLU A 27 -8.43 -6.76 10.30
N ARG A 28 -9.14 -5.90 9.58
CA ARG A 28 -8.52 -5.03 8.57
C ARG A 28 -8.37 -3.62 9.08
N ASN A 29 -7.19 -3.29 9.60
CA ASN A 29 -6.78 -1.90 9.81
C ASN A 29 -6.24 -1.34 8.47
N PRO A 30 -6.98 -0.49 7.74
CA PRO A 30 -6.52 0.05 6.47
C PRO A 30 -5.29 0.96 6.59
N SER A 31 -4.96 1.39 7.81
CA SER A 31 -3.77 2.21 8.10
C SER A 31 -2.51 1.37 8.33
N GLU A 32 -2.64 0.06 8.55
CA GLU A 32 -1.49 -0.83 8.72
C GLU A 32 -0.99 -1.32 7.37
N VAL A 33 0.10 -0.70 6.90
CA VAL A 33 0.83 -1.14 5.73
C VAL A 33 1.93 -2.11 6.19
N PRO A 34 1.84 -3.42 5.91
CA PRO A 34 2.87 -4.37 6.30
C PRO A 34 4.16 -4.05 5.53
N SER A 35 5.21 -3.69 6.26
CA SER A 35 6.50 -3.37 5.66
C SER A 35 7.42 -4.59 5.70
N ASN A 36 7.54 -5.25 4.55
CA ASN A 36 8.34 -6.46 4.37
C ASN A 36 9.86 -6.19 4.41
N LEU A 37 10.25 -4.91 4.36
CA LEU A 37 11.64 -4.46 4.19
C LEU A 37 12.20 -3.72 5.40
N LEU A 38 11.49 -3.73 6.54
CA LEU A 38 12.03 -3.16 7.79
C LEU A 38 13.33 -3.87 8.18
N ASN A 39 14.31 -3.08 8.63
CA ASN A 39 15.64 -3.55 9.06
C ASN A 39 16.42 -4.33 7.97
N LYS A 40 16.05 -4.17 6.70
CA LYS A 40 16.82 -4.66 5.55
C LYS A 40 17.69 -3.54 5.00
N ASN A 41 18.88 -3.90 4.51
CA ASN A 41 19.72 -2.95 3.79
C ASN A 41 19.06 -2.58 2.45
N VAL A 42 19.25 -1.34 2.02
CA VAL A 42 18.87 -0.88 0.69
C VAL A 42 19.56 -1.77 -0.36
N PRO A 43 18.87 -2.24 -1.41
CA PRO A 43 19.47 -3.05 -2.46
C PRO A 43 20.56 -2.27 -3.20
N ILE A 44 21.51 -2.99 -3.79
CA ILE A 44 22.53 -2.37 -4.65
C ILE A 44 21.86 -1.99 -5.97
N PHE A 45 21.84 -0.70 -6.28
CA PHE A 45 21.26 -0.19 -7.52
C PHE A 45 22.05 1.01 -8.05
N GLU A 46 21.89 1.25 -9.35
CA GLU A 46 22.31 2.45 -10.05
C GLU A 46 21.17 2.88 -10.98
N ALA A 47 20.69 4.11 -10.80
CA ALA A 47 19.59 4.66 -11.57
C ALA A 47 20.10 5.68 -12.58
N GLN A 48 19.53 5.66 -13.77
CA GLN A 48 19.77 6.65 -14.82
C GLN A 48 18.74 7.78 -14.74
N SER A 49 19.13 8.97 -15.18
CA SER A 49 18.20 10.09 -15.29
C SER A 49 17.15 9.83 -16.36
N LEU A 50 15.92 10.26 -16.11
CA LEU A 50 14.84 10.18 -17.10
C LEU A 50 14.98 11.23 -18.21
N PHE A 51 15.66 12.35 -17.92
CA PHE A 51 15.77 13.48 -18.85
C PHE A 51 17.09 13.50 -19.61
N LYS A 52 18.10 12.78 -19.11
CA LYS A 52 19.45 12.77 -19.66
C LYS A 52 19.99 11.34 -19.62
N ASN A 53 20.82 11.00 -20.58
CA ASN A 53 21.47 9.68 -20.63
C ASN A 53 22.71 9.63 -19.72
N GLU A 54 22.53 9.99 -18.43
CA GLU A 54 23.60 10.04 -17.42
C GLU A 54 23.15 9.36 -16.13
N LYS A 55 24.14 8.94 -15.32
CA LYS A 55 23.90 8.41 -13.98
C LYS A 55 23.20 9.47 -13.13
N PHE A 56 22.11 9.10 -12.46
CA PHE A 56 21.37 9.98 -11.56
C PHE A 56 21.76 9.76 -10.10
N ILE A 57 21.59 8.54 -9.59
CA ILE A 57 21.87 8.20 -8.19
C ILE A 57 22.19 6.71 -8.04
N SER A 58 23.03 6.36 -7.06
CA SER A 58 23.26 4.95 -6.71
C SER A 58 23.21 4.68 -5.21
N SER A 59 23.04 3.41 -4.85
CA SER A 59 22.97 2.95 -3.45
C SER A 59 24.16 3.39 -2.57
N GLN A 60 25.33 3.65 -3.16
CA GLN A 60 26.53 4.08 -2.47
C GLN A 60 26.45 5.54 -1.99
N GLU A 61 25.66 6.37 -2.66
CA GLU A 61 25.51 7.81 -2.38
C GLU A 61 24.50 8.07 -1.25
N ILE A 62 23.70 7.05 -0.87
CA ILE A 62 22.57 7.14 0.07
C ILE A 62 22.98 6.88 1.53
N LYS A 63 24.24 6.46 1.79
CA LYS A 63 24.62 5.76 3.03
C LYS A 63 24.52 6.55 4.35
N ASN A 64 24.37 7.87 4.34
CA ASN A 64 24.52 8.69 5.55
C ASN A 64 23.40 9.73 5.75
N GLU A 65 22.33 9.71 4.95
CA GLU A 65 21.22 10.66 5.06
C GLU A 65 19.88 9.94 5.24
N ILE A 66 18.94 10.57 5.93
CA ILE A 66 17.55 10.11 5.94
C ILE A 66 16.95 10.49 4.59
N ILE A 67 16.63 9.47 3.79
CA ILE A 67 16.15 9.66 2.42
C ILE A 67 14.75 9.07 2.30
N LEU A 68 13.83 9.85 1.73
CA LEU A 68 12.53 9.39 1.30
C LEU A 68 12.60 8.96 -0.17
N VAL A 69 12.33 7.68 -0.44
CA VAL A 69 12.24 7.16 -1.82
C VAL A 69 10.77 7.01 -2.20
N ASN A 70 10.32 7.79 -3.19
CA ASN A 70 8.97 7.71 -3.72
C ASN A 70 8.95 6.98 -5.06
N PHE A 71 8.08 5.98 -5.18
CA PHE A 71 7.83 5.25 -6.43
C PHE A 71 6.54 5.75 -7.06
N PHE A 72 6.63 6.28 -8.27
CA PHE A 72 5.47 6.85 -8.97
C PHE A 72 5.43 6.42 -10.44
N ALA A 73 4.29 6.67 -11.07
CA ALA A 73 4.11 6.50 -12.50
C ALA A 73 3.18 7.58 -13.05
N THR A 74 3.33 7.94 -14.32
CA THR A 74 2.54 9.00 -14.98
C THR A 74 1.03 8.72 -15.00
N TRP A 75 0.68 7.44 -15.06
CA TRP A 75 -0.71 6.94 -15.06
C TRP A 75 -1.26 6.66 -13.66
N CYS A 76 -0.46 6.84 -12.60
CA CYS A 76 -0.89 6.60 -11.22
C CYS A 76 -1.66 7.81 -10.67
N LYS A 77 -2.99 7.70 -10.56
CA LYS A 77 -3.84 8.75 -9.97
C LYS A 77 -3.49 9.03 -8.50
N PRO A 78 -3.38 8.03 -7.60
CA PRO A 78 -3.01 8.29 -6.21
C PRO A 78 -1.66 8.99 -6.05
N CYS A 79 -0.67 8.64 -6.88
CA CYS A 79 0.64 9.29 -6.87
C CYS A 79 0.55 10.79 -7.21
N ARG A 80 -0.40 11.15 -8.07
CA ARG A 80 -0.66 12.55 -8.43
C ARG A 80 -1.29 13.32 -7.28
N ASP A 81 -2.19 12.66 -6.55
CA ASP A 81 -2.80 13.21 -5.33
C ASP A 81 -1.76 13.33 -4.19
N GLU A 82 -0.76 12.45 -4.14
CA GLU A 82 0.34 12.45 -3.17
C GLU A 82 1.42 13.53 -3.47
N HIS A 83 1.55 13.95 -4.73
CA HIS A 83 2.65 14.79 -5.21
C HIS A 83 2.84 16.10 -4.42
N VAL A 84 1.73 16.75 -4.01
CA VAL A 84 1.77 18.00 -3.22
C VAL A 84 2.46 17.82 -1.86
N TYR A 85 2.35 16.63 -1.26
CA TYR A 85 3.01 16.34 0.02
C TYR A 85 4.50 16.07 -0.18
N ILE A 86 4.86 15.34 -1.24
CA ILE A 86 6.26 15.09 -1.60
C ILE A 86 7.00 16.41 -1.88
N GLU A 87 6.36 17.33 -2.61
CA GLU A 87 6.91 18.67 -2.86
C GLU A 87 7.09 19.46 -1.56
N ARG A 88 6.10 19.40 -0.65
CA ARG A 88 6.21 20.04 0.68
C ARG A 88 7.42 19.50 1.46
N PHE A 89 7.56 18.17 1.57
CA PHE A 89 8.68 17.56 2.29
C PHE A 89 10.04 17.92 1.68
N SER A 90 10.12 18.13 0.37
CA SER A 90 11.36 18.57 -0.28
C SER A 90 11.77 19.99 0.10
N ASN A 91 10.81 20.84 0.48
CA ASN A 91 11.06 22.25 0.82
C ASN A 91 11.27 22.48 2.33
N GLU A 92 10.73 21.60 3.18
CA GLU A 92 10.76 21.73 4.65
C GLU A 92 12.03 21.15 5.30
N LYS A 93 13.20 21.33 4.66
CA LYS A 93 14.47 20.73 5.10
C LYS A 93 14.90 21.14 6.51
#